data_AF-A0A086QZN3-F1
#
_entry.id   AF-A0A086QZN3-F1
#
_cell.length_a   1.000
_cell.length_b   1.000
_cell.length_c   1.000
_cell.angle_alpha   90.00
_cell.angle_beta   90.00
_cell.angle_gamma   90.00
#
_symmetry.space_group_name_H-M   'P 1'
#
loop_
_entity.id
_entity.type
_entity.pdbx_description
1 polymer ?
#
loop_
_entity_poly.entity_id
_entity_poly.type
_entity_poly.pdbx_seq_one_letter_code
_entity_poly.pdbx_strand_id
1 'polypeptide(L)'
;IPLTEVHRHWVIEEKERIARMGGTIENGRVNGSLEVTRSFGDISLKRYGVSCVPTVKKFTLDPALDEFVLMGCDGFWNCWTASEALNLASEAWEK
;
A
#
# COMPACT_ATOMS: atom_id res chain seq x y z
N ILE A 1 -8.86 -0.23 12.55
CA ILE A 1 -8.14 1.00 12.12
C ILE A 1 -7.28 0.64 10.91
N PRO A 2 -7.31 1.38 9.78
CA PRO A 2 -6.38 1.13 8.67
C PRO A 2 -4.94 1.43 9.12
N LEU A 3 -4.07 0.41 9.08
CA LEU A 3 -2.70 0.53 9.59
C LEU A 3 -1.69 0.99 8.53
N THR A 4 -2.07 0.98 7.25
CA THR A 4 -1.19 1.28 6.12
C THR A 4 -1.70 2.45 5.28
N GLU A 5 -0.81 3.02 4.48
CA GLU A 5 -1.15 4.00 3.44
C GLU A 5 -1.01 3.35 2.07
N VAL A 6 -1.83 3.82 1.11
CA VAL A 6 -1.73 3.37 -0.27
C VAL A 6 -0.64 4.17 -0.97
N HIS A 7 0.23 3.49 -1.73
CA HIS A 7 1.29 4.12 -2.51
C HIS A 7 1.12 3.79 -4.00
N ARG A 8 0.14 4.47 -4.60
CA ARG A 8 -0.31 4.26 -5.99
C ARG A 8 -0.34 5.60 -6.73
N HIS A 9 -0.42 5.53 -8.05
CA HIS A 9 -0.30 6.70 -8.94
C HIS A 9 -1.42 7.75 -8.80
N TRP A 10 -2.55 7.40 -8.18
CA TRP A 10 -3.65 8.35 -7.90
C TRP A 10 -3.47 9.11 -6.58
N VAL A 11 -2.50 8.73 -5.75
CA VAL A 11 -2.16 9.47 -4.53
C VAL A 11 -1.38 10.73 -4.91
N ILE A 12 -1.84 11.89 -4.45
CA ILE A 12 -1.37 13.20 -4.91
C ILE A 12 0.14 13.34 -4.68
N GLU A 13 0.61 13.03 -3.47
CA GLU A 13 2.02 13.15 -3.09
C GLU A 13 2.92 12.22 -3.93
N GLU A 14 2.41 11.02 -4.25
CA GLU A 14 3.12 10.06 -5.08
C GLU A 14 3.21 10.55 -6.53
N LYS A 15 2.08 11.03 -7.08
CA LYS A 15 2.00 11.56 -8.45
C LYS A 15 2.90 12.78 -8.64
N GLU A 16 2.88 13.71 -7.69
CA GLU A 16 3.72 14.89 -7.70
C GLU A 16 5.21 14.54 -7.62
N ARG A 17 5.59 13.57 -6.78
CA ARG A 17 6.98 13.10 -6.69
C ARG A 17 7.46 12.52 -8.02
N ILE A 18 6.65 11.68 -8.65
CA ILE A 18 6.98 11.09 -9.96
C ILE A 18 7.16 12.19 -11.01
N ALA A 19 6.20 13.13 -11.10
CA ALA A 19 6.25 14.22 -12.08
C ALA A 19 7.46 15.15 -11.87
N ARG A 20 7.77 15.50 -10.61
CA ARG A 20 8.93 16.35 -10.26
C ARG A 20 10.27 15.71 -10.65
N MET A 21 10.34 14.39 -10.62
CA MET A 21 11.52 13.62 -11.00
C MET A 21 11.55 13.26 -12.50
N GLY A 22 10.63 13.82 -13.29
CA GLY A 22 10.56 13.62 -14.74
C GLY A 22 9.99 12.27 -15.18
N GLY A 23 9.31 11.54 -14.28
CA GLY A 23 8.55 10.36 -14.63
C GLY A 23 7.14 10.69 -15.14
N THR A 24 6.55 9.77 -15.90
CA THR A 24 5.17 9.85 -16.40
C THR A 24 4.31 8.78 -15.76
N ILE A 25 2.99 8.98 -15.76
CA ILE A 25 2.01 7.93 -15.44
C ILE A 25 1.24 7.60 -16.72
N GLU A 26 1.39 6.38 -17.21
CA GLU A 26 0.79 5.87 -18.44
C GLU A 26 -0.01 4.61 -18.10
N ASN A 27 -1.33 4.62 -18.36
CA ASN A 27 -2.24 3.51 -18.02
C ASN A 27 -2.10 3.05 -16.56
N GLY A 28 -1.91 4.00 -15.63
CA GLY A 28 -1.74 3.73 -14.22
C GLY A 28 -0.36 3.18 -13.81
N ARG A 29 0.63 3.22 -14.71
CA ARG A 29 2.00 2.73 -14.48
C ARG A 29 3.02 3.85 -14.63
N VAL A 30 4.03 3.88 -13.75
CA VAL A 30 5.19 4.75 -13.84
C VAL A 30 6.00 4.40 -15.10
N ASN A 31 6.14 5.37 -16.01
CA ASN A 31 6.75 5.21 -17.34
C ASN A 31 6.23 3.96 -18.08
N GLY A 32 4.91 3.69 -17.97
CA GLY A 32 4.27 2.52 -18.57
C GLY A 32 4.66 1.16 -17.98
N SER A 33 5.58 1.11 -17.01
CA SER A 33 6.23 -0.11 -16.55
C SER A 33 5.68 -0.61 -15.21
N LEU A 34 5.73 0.22 -14.16
CA LEU A 34 5.47 -0.19 -12.78
C LEU A 34 4.17 0.40 -12.23
N GLU A 35 3.27 -0.44 -11.72
CA GLU A 35 1.93 -0.02 -11.25
C GLU A 35 1.93 0.67 -9.87
N VAL A 36 2.96 0.40 -9.06
CA VAL A 36 3.18 1.00 -7.75
C VAL A 36 4.18 2.14 -7.85
N THR A 37 4.06 3.12 -6.96
CA THR A 37 4.98 4.27 -6.92
C THR A 37 6.11 4.07 -5.92
N ARG A 38 6.05 3.02 -5.10
CA ARG A 38 7.11 2.62 -4.17
C ARG A 38 7.40 1.13 -4.29
N SER A 39 8.68 0.78 -4.25
CA SER A 39 9.18 -0.59 -4.33
C SER A 39 10.62 -0.71 -3.82
N PHE A 40 11.01 -1.90 -3.40
CA PHE A 40 12.42 -2.32 -3.42
C PHE A 40 12.78 -2.75 -4.85
N GLY A 41 14.06 -2.71 -5.23
CA GLY A 41 14.46 -3.05 -6.61
C GLY A 41 14.18 -1.91 -7.59
N ASP A 42 13.69 -2.20 -8.81
CA ASP A 42 13.30 -1.23 -9.85
C ASP A 42 14.28 -0.06 -10.06
N ILE A 43 15.58 -0.39 -10.10
CA ILE A 43 16.68 0.60 -10.09
C ILE A 43 16.53 1.61 -11.23
N SER A 44 16.12 1.15 -12.42
CA SER A 44 15.89 2.01 -13.59
C SER A 44 14.82 3.08 -13.38
N LEU A 45 13.88 2.85 -12.46
CA LEU A 45 12.77 3.75 -12.17
C LEU A 45 13.01 4.67 -10.96
N LYS A 46 14.08 4.45 -10.18
CA LYS A 46 14.39 5.30 -9.00
C LYS A 46 14.68 6.74 -9.38
N ARG A 47 15.35 6.96 -10.51
CA ARG A 47 15.59 8.31 -11.04
C ARG A 47 14.32 9.05 -11.45
N TYR A 48 13.20 8.33 -11.66
CA TYR A 48 11.89 8.87 -12.03
C TYR A 48 10.94 8.96 -10.85
N GLY A 49 11.47 8.90 -9.62
CA GLY A 49 10.71 9.13 -8.40
C GLY A 49 10.07 7.87 -7.80
N VAL A 50 10.34 6.66 -8.31
CA VAL A 50 9.96 5.45 -7.56
C VAL A 50 10.81 5.39 -6.29
N SER A 51 10.17 5.27 -5.13
CA SER A 51 10.86 5.31 -3.82
C SER A 51 10.90 3.95 -3.15
N CYS A 52 11.94 3.66 -2.35
CA CYS A 52 11.94 2.54 -1.40
C CYS A 52 11.66 2.97 0.04
N VAL A 53 11.40 4.26 0.28
CA VAL A 53 11.13 4.79 1.61
C VAL A 53 9.69 4.44 2.02
N PRO A 54 9.49 3.71 3.13
CA PRO A 54 8.15 3.32 3.58
C PRO A 54 7.46 4.46 4.35
N THR A 55 6.14 4.39 4.47
CA THR A 55 5.44 5.07 5.58
C THR A 55 5.54 4.20 6.83
N VAL A 56 5.96 4.79 7.95
CA VAL A 56 6.05 4.11 9.25
C VAL A 56 5.03 4.73 10.20
N LYS A 57 4.22 3.87 10.84
CA LYS A 57 3.27 4.25 11.89
C LYS A 57 3.57 3.46 13.16
N LYS A 58 3.37 4.06 14.33
CA LYS A 58 3.53 3.43 15.64
C LYS A 58 2.20 3.48 16.38
N PHE A 59 1.82 2.36 16.96
CA PHE A 59 0.59 2.20 17.74
C PHE A 59 0.95 1.58 19.10
N THR A 60 0.20 1.93 20.14
CA THR A 60 0.23 1.24 21.43
C THR A 60 -0.89 0.22 21.41
N LEU A 61 -0.57 -1.04 21.69
CA LEU A 61 -1.56 -2.11 21.75
C LEU A 61 -2.34 -2.04 23.07
N ASP A 62 -3.64 -2.27 22.99
CA ASP A 62 -4.51 -2.53 24.12
C ASP A 62 -4.91 -4.02 24.13
N PRO A 63 -4.31 -4.86 24.99
CA PRO A 63 -4.62 -6.29 25.04
C PRO A 63 -6.08 -6.62 25.37
N ALA A 64 -6.86 -5.66 25.88
CA ALA A 64 -8.28 -5.87 26.15
C ALA A 64 -9.17 -5.64 24.91
N LEU A 65 -8.65 -4.99 23.85
CA LEU A 65 -9.41 -4.60 22.66
C LEU A 65 -8.81 -5.12 21.35
N ASP A 66 -7.48 -5.22 21.27
CA ASP A 66 -6.77 -5.59 20.05
C ASP A 66 -6.58 -7.11 19.99
N GLU A 67 -7.29 -7.77 19.07
CA GLU A 67 -7.27 -9.24 18.95
C GLU A 67 -6.22 -9.73 17.95
N PHE A 68 -6.17 -9.13 16.77
CA PHE A 68 -5.28 -9.54 15.69
C PHE A 68 -4.98 -8.40 14.71
N VAL A 69 -3.95 -8.60 13.89
CA VAL A 69 -3.64 -7.74 12.73
C VAL A 69 -3.80 -8.56 11.47
N LEU A 70 -4.65 -8.09 10.56
CA LEU A 70 -4.84 -8.70 9.25
C LEU A 70 -3.92 -8.05 8.21
N MET A 71 -3.10 -8.87 7.55
CA MET A 71 -2.19 -8.45 6.48
C MET A 71 -2.43 -9.29 5.22
N GLY A 72 -2.35 -8.65 4.06
CA GLY A 72 -2.54 -9.30 2.77
C GLY A 72 -1.93 -8.47 1.64
N CYS A 73 -1.64 -9.11 0.51
CA CYS A 73 -1.23 -8.42 -0.72
C CYS A 73 -2.46 -7.88 -1.48
N ASP A 74 -2.21 -7.11 -2.53
CA ASP A 74 -3.27 -6.59 -3.40
C ASP A 74 -4.14 -7.70 -4.02
N GLY A 75 -3.57 -8.87 -4.33
CA GLY A 75 -4.36 -10.03 -4.77
C GLY A 75 -5.50 -10.40 -3.82
N PHE A 76 -5.32 -10.21 -2.51
CA PHE A 76 -6.38 -10.39 -1.51
C PHE A 76 -7.29 -9.15 -1.43
N TRP A 77 -6.71 -7.96 -1.27
CA TRP A 77 -7.47 -6.72 -1.07
C TRP A 77 -8.23 -6.22 -2.30
N ASN A 78 -7.95 -6.77 -3.49
CA ASN A 78 -8.73 -6.53 -4.71
C ASN A 78 -10.07 -7.28 -4.69
N CYS A 79 -10.23 -8.29 -3.82
CA CYS A 79 -11.44 -9.10 -3.74
C CYS A 79 -12.32 -8.77 -2.53
N TRP A 80 -11.73 -8.18 -1.48
CA TRP A 80 -12.39 -7.98 -0.19
C TRP A 80 -12.22 -6.56 0.30
N THR A 81 -13.31 -5.97 0.78
CA THR A 81 -13.22 -4.76 1.60
C THR A 81 -12.62 -5.08 2.97
N ALA A 82 -12.10 -4.06 3.66
CA ALA A 82 -11.56 -4.23 5.01
C ALA A 82 -12.59 -4.83 5.97
N SER A 83 -13.85 -4.40 5.90
CA SER A 83 -14.91 -4.90 6.79
C SER A 83 -15.25 -6.37 6.52
N GLU A 84 -15.37 -6.77 5.25
CA GLU A 84 -15.63 -8.17 4.91
C GLU A 84 -14.47 -9.08 5.32
N ALA A 85 -13.24 -8.64 5.06
CA ALA A 85 -12.04 -9.36 5.45
C ALA A 85 -11.91 -9.51 6.98
N LEU A 86 -12.26 -8.48 7.74
CA LEU A 86 -12.27 -8.53 9.20
C LEU A 86 -13.35 -9.48 9.73
N ASN A 87 -14.56 -9.44 9.19
CA ASN A 87 -15.62 -10.36 9.60
C ASN A 87 -15.22 -11.82 9.35
N LEU A 88 -14.67 -12.12 8.16
CA LEU A 88 -14.18 -13.45 7.82
C LEU A 88 -13.04 -13.90 8.74
N ALA A 89 -12.10 -13.00 9.04
CA ALA A 89 -10.99 -13.29 9.95
C ALA A 89 -11.47 -13.55 11.37
N SER A 90 -12.42 -12.76 11.89
CA SER A 90 -13.01 -12.95 13.21
C SER A 90 -13.73 -14.31 13.32
N GLU A 91 -14.54 -14.69 12.32
CA GLU A 91 -15.20 -16.01 12.29
C GLU A 91 -14.20 -17.17 12.26
N ALA A 92 -13.04 -16.99 11.62
CA ALA A 92 -11.98 -17.98 11.58
C ALA A 92 -11.14 -18.02 12.87
N TRP A 93 -11.05 -16.89 13.58
CA TRP A 93 -10.27 -16.73 14.82
C TRP A 93 -11.01 -17.25 16.05
N GLU A 94 -12.34 -17.18 16.10
CA GLU A 94 -13.18 -17.72 17.19
C GLU A 94 -13.26 -19.28 17.21
N LYS A 95 -12.33 -19.99 16.56
CA LYS A 95 -12.18 -21.45 16.60
C LYS A 95 -10.82 -21.86 17.17
#